data_AF-A0A961IGW6-F1
#
_entry.id   AF-A0A961IGW6-F1
#
_cell.length_a   1.000
_cell.length_b   1.000
_cell.length_c   1.000
_cell.angle_alpha   90.00
_cell.angle_beta   90.00
_cell.angle_gamma   90.00
#
_symmetry.space_group_name_H-M   'P 1'
#
loop_
_entity.id
_entity.type
_entity.pdbx_description
1 polymer ?
#
loop_
_entity_poly.entity_id
_entity_poly.type
_entity_poly.pdbx_seq_one_letter_code
_entity_poly.pdbx_strand_id
1 'polypeptide(L)'
;AATEVIFLGPEAYREKINQLIRDVYPYGVRVSLRRDYPAEHKEKLAEVHRYLRELAGKLRQRINDHNPPEINKHYNRVCDYLEDITQNDAELTRVV
;
A
#
# COMPACT_ATOMS: atom_id res chain seq x y z
N ALA A 1 -30.19 6.22 -12.48
CA ALA A 1 -29.27 6.55 -11.38
C ALA A 1 -27.95 6.98 -12.01
N ALA A 2 -27.52 8.22 -11.79
CA ALA A 2 -26.21 8.67 -12.25
C ALA A 2 -25.15 7.99 -11.38
N THR A 3 -24.27 7.21 -12.00
CA THR A 3 -23.13 6.62 -11.32
C THR A 3 -22.17 7.75 -10.96
N GLU A 4 -22.18 8.20 -9.70
CA GLU A 4 -21.17 9.12 -9.18
C GLU A 4 -19.81 8.41 -9.22
N VAL A 5 -19.02 8.71 -10.26
CA VAL A 5 -17.62 8.34 -10.30
C VAL A 5 -16.90 9.27 -9.32
N ILE A 6 -16.70 8.80 -8.09
CA ILE A 6 -15.86 9.49 -7.11
C ILE A 6 -14.42 9.47 -7.66
N PHE A 7 -14.04 10.54 -8.36
CA PHE A 7 -12.65 10.79 -8.70
C PHE A 7 -11.91 11.11 -7.40
N LEU A 8 -11.36 10.06 -6.78
CA LEU A 8 -10.41 10.23 -5.69
C LEU A 8 -9.20 10.96 -6.27
N GLY A 9 -9.08 12.24 -5.94
CA GLY A 9 -7.90 13.05 -6.26
C GLY A 9 -6.63 12.32 -5.80
N PRO A 10 -5.47 12.63 -6.40
CA PRO A 10 -4.24 11.88 -6.16
C PRO A 10 -3.78 11.86 -4.69
N GLU A 11 -4.26 12.78 -3.86
CA GLU A 11 -3.95 12.78 -2.43
C GLU A 11 -4.79 11.77 -1.63
N ALA A 12 -6.04 11.52 -2.06
CA ALA A 12 -6.99 10.68 -1.33
C ALA A 12 -6.62 9.19 -1.35
N TYR A 13 -5.95 8.70 -2.40
CA TYR A 13 -5.50 7.31 -2.43
C TYR A 13 -4.28 7.08 -1.52
N ARG A 14 -3.36 8.06 -1.42
CA ARG A 14 -2.18 7.96 -0.55
C ARG A 14 -2.61 7.90 0.91
N GLU A 15 -3.54 8.76 1.30
CA GLU A 15 -4.11 8.77 2.65
C GLU A 15 -4.78 7.43 3.00
N LYS A 16 -5.61 6.90 2.09
CA LYS A 16 -6.27 5.59 2.27
C LYS A 16 -5.30 4.42 2.38
N ILE A 17 -4.22 4.42 1.59
CA ILE A 17 -3.19 3.38 1.65
C ILE A 17 -2.40 3.47 2.95
N ASN A 18 -2.04 4.69 3.38
CA ASN A 18 -1.40 4.89 4.67
C ASN A 18 -2.30 4.47 5.83
N GLN A 19 -3.61 4.71 5.75
CA GLN A 19 -4.57 4.22 6.72
C GLN A 19 -4.63 2.69 6.72
N LEU A 20 -4.71 2.04 5.54
CA LEU A 20 -4.66 0.59 5.42
C LEU A 20 -3.42 -0.01 6.06
N ILE A 21 -2.26 0.61 5.85
CA ILE A 21 -0.98 0.19 6.46
C ILE A 21 -1.03 0.32 7.99
N ARG A 22 -1.66 1.37 8.51
CA ARG A 22 -1.87 1.56 9.96
C ARG A 22 -2.86 0.56 10.54
N ASP A 23 -3.90 0.19 9.79
CA ASP A 23 -4.90 -0.79 10.22
C ASP A 23 -4.31 -2.20 10.26
N VAL A 24 -3.53 -2.57 9.25
CA VAL A 24 -2.87 -3.88 9.17
C VAL A 24 -1.73 -4.00 10.20
N TYR A 25 -0.99 -2.92 10.42
CA TYR A 25 0.10 -2.91 11.40
C TYR A 25 0.14 -1.59 12.18
N PRO A 26 -0.59 -1.51 13.32
CA PRO A 26 -0.70 -0.28 14.10
C PRO A 26 0.62 0.17 14.72
N TYR A 27 0.82 1.48 14.85
CA TYR A 27 2.05 2.08 15.37
C TYR A 27 2.43 1.58 16.77
N GLY A 28 1.45 1.48 17.69
CA GLY A 28 1.73 0.97 19.04
C GLY A 28 2.26 -0.47 19.04
N VAL A 29 1.73 -1.32 18.16
CA VAL A 29 2.21 -2.70 17.99
C VAL A 29 3.60 -2.72 17.34
N ARG A 30 3.86 -1.83 16.36
CA ARG A 30 5.20 -1.69 15.76
C ARG A 30 6.26 -1.35 16.79
N VAL A 31 6.01 -0.35 17.62
CA VAL A 31 6.97 0.12 18.62
C VAL A 31 7.25 -0.98 19.64
N SER A 32 6.21 -1.63 20.16
CA SER A 32 6.37 -2.74 21.12
C SER A 32 7.13 -3.92 20.53
N LEU A 33 6.75 -4.38 19.32
CA LEU A 33 7.46 -5.49 18.67
C LEU A 33 8.90 -5.10 18.32
N ARG A 34 9.16 -3.89 17.84
CA ARG A 34 10.53 -3.45 17.54
C ARG A 34 11.43 -3.49 18.77
N ARG A 35 10.91 -3.08 19.93
CA ARG A 35 11.67 -3.02 21.19
C ARG A 35 11.85 -4.39 21.81
N ASP A 36 10.75 -5.15 21.93
CA ASP A 36 10.71 -6.34 22.78
C ASP A 36 10.88 -7.65 21.96
N TYR A 37 10.54 -7.64 20.66
CA TYR A 37 10.51 -8.82 19.77
C TYR A 37 10.98 -8.50 18.34
N PRO A 38 12.26 -8.12 18.13
CA PRO A 38 12.73 -7.60 16.84
C PRO A 38 12.64 -8.61 15.68
N ALA A 39 12.67 -9.92 15.96
CA ALA A 39 12.45 -10.96 14.95
C ALA A 39 10.98 -10.97 14.46
N GLU A 40 10.02 -10.96 15.38
CA GLU A 40 8.58 -10.89 15.07
C GLU A 40 8.23 -9.56 14.37
N HIS A 41 8.88 -8.47 14.76
CA HIS A 41 8.77 -7.19 14.05
C HIS A 41 9.15 -7.32 12.57
N LYS A 42 10.28 -7.97 12.28
CA LYS A 42 10.75 -8.21 10.90
C LYS A 42 9.78 -9.09 10.11
N GLU A 43 9.27 -10.16 10.72
CA GLU A 43 8.28 -11.04 10.08
C GLU A 43 6.97 -10.31 9.77
N LYS A 44 6.46 -9.52 10.73
CA LYS A 44 5.22 -8.77 10.53
C LYS A 44 5.38 -7.69 9.47
N LEU A 45 6.52 -7.02 9.43
CA LEU A 45 6.89 -6.09 8.37
C LEU A 45 6.94 -6.78 6.99
N ALA A 46 7.54 -7.97 6.90
CA ALA A 46 7.57 -8.75 5.66
C ALA A 46 6.16 -9.18 5.20
N GLU A 47 5.26 -9.49 6.14
CA GLU A 47 3.86 -9.80 5.83
C GLU A 47 3.12 -8.59 5.24
N VAL A 48 3.30 -7.40 5.81
CA VAL A 48 2.74 -6.15 5.27
C VAL A 48 3.26 -5.90 3.85
N HIS A 49 4.55 -6.12 3.61
CA HIS A 49 5.16 -6.01 2.28
C HIS A 49 4.53 -6.95 1.26
N ARG A 50 4.37 -8.23 1.63
CA ARG A 50 3.72 -9.21 0.76
C ARG A 50 2.30 -8.77 0.43
N TYR A 51 1.54 -8.30 1.41
CA TYR A 51 0.17 -7.82 1.22
C TYR A 51 0.09 -6.63 0.27
N LEU A 52 0.95 -5.62 0.43
CA LEU A 52 0.98 -4.44 -0.46
C LEU A 52 1.36 -4.82 -1.90
N ARG A 53 2.32 -5.74 -2.09
CA ARG A 53 2.69 -6.25 -3.42
C ARG A 53 1.57 -7.04 -4.07
N GLU A 54 0.87 -7.89 -3.31
CA GLU A 54 -0.30 -8.61 -3.80
C GLU A 54 -1.43 -7.66 -4.21
N LEU A 55 -1.64 -6.57 -3.45
CA LEU A 55 -2.62 -5.54 -3.78
C LEU A 55 -2.25 -4.83 -5.10
N ALA A 56 -0.98 -4.44 -5.26
CA ALA A 56 -0.48 -3.87 -6.52
C ALA A 56 -0.65 -4.84 -7.69
N GLY A 57 -0.35 -6.12 -7.51
CA GLY A 57 -0.55 -7.16 -8.52
C GLY A 57 -2.02 -7.31 -8.94
N LYS A 58 -2.94 -7.35 -7.97
CA LYS A 58 -4.39 -7.40 -8.23
C LYS A 58 -4.88 -6.15 -8.96
N LEU A 59 -4.36 -4.97 -8.64
CA LEU A 59 -4.69 -3.72 -9.32
C LEU A 59 -4.14 -3.70 -10.75
N ARG A 60 -2.90 -4.15 -10.98
CA ARG A 60 -2.31 -4.29 -12.31
C ARG A 60 -3.16 -5.21 -13.20
N GLN A 61 -3.70 -6.31 -12.68
CA GLN A 61 -4.61 -7.19 -13.41
C GLN A 61 -5.94 -6.54 -13.80
N ARG A 62 -6.35 -5.46 -13.12
CA ARG A 62 -7.55 -4.70 -13.46
C ARG A 62 -7.31 -3.66 -14.55
N ILE A 63 -6.05 -3.34 -14.87
CA ILE A 63 -5.68 -2.45 -15.98
C ILE A 63 -5.91 -3.21 -17.28
N ASN A 64 -6.77 -2.68 -18.14
CA ASN A 64 -7.09 -3.28 -19.43
C ASN A 64 -7.61 -2.20 -20.39
N ASP A 65 -7.61 -2.50 -21.69
CA ASP A 65 -7.97 -1.54 -22.75
C ASP A 65 -9.46 -1.16 -22.78
N HIS A 66 -10.31 -1.85 -22.02
CA HIS A 66 -11.75 -1.56 -21.94
C HIS A 66 -12.07 -0.51 -20.86
N ASN A 67 -11.11 -0.22 -19.97
CA ASN A 67 -11.27 0.85 -18.98
C ASN A 67 -11.01 2.22 -19.63
N PRO A 68 -11.70 3.27 -19.18
CA PRO A 68 -11.34 4.64 -19.53
C PRO A 68 -9.85 4.94 -19.22
N PRO A 69 -9.14 5.70 -20.07
CA PRO A 69 -7.73 6.03 -19.84
C PRO A 69 -7.43 6.64 -18.47
N GLU A 70 -8.37 7.42 -17.92
CA GLU A 70 -8.28 8.06 -16.61
C GLU A 70 -8.28 7.03 -15.47
N ILE A 71 -9.06 5.96 -15.61
CA ILE A 71 -9.14 4.86 -14.65
C ILE A 71 -7.84 4.05 -14.67
N ASN A 72 -7.35 3.71 -15.86
CA ASN A 72 -6.05 3.03 -16.00
C ASN A 72 -4.91 3.89 -15.45
N LYS A 73 -4.93 5.20 -15.69
CA LYS A 73 -3.97 6.15 -15.10
C LYS A 73 -4.07 6.18 -13.58
N HIS A 74 -5.27 6.09 -13.01
CA HIS A 74 -5.45 6.02 -11.56
C HIS A 74 -4.88 4.72 -10.99
N TYR A 75 -5.19 3.57 -11.59
CA TYR A 75 -4.61 2.30 -11.16
C TYR A 75 -3.09 2.27 -11.23
N ASN A 76 -2.50 2.79 -12.32
CA ASN A 76 -1.04 2.89 -12.43
C ASN A 76 -0.44 3.74 -11.29
N ARG A 77 -1.01 4.92 -10.99
CA ARG A 77 -0.53 5.77 -9.88
C ARG A 77 -0.60 5.08 -8.51
N VAL A 78 -1.63 4.26 -8.29
CA VAL A 78 -1.76 3.49 -7.05
C VAL A 78 -0.71 2.38 -7.01
N CYS A 79 -0.51 1.65 -8.11
CA CYS A 79 0.53 0.64 -8.22
C CYS A 79 1.93 1.23 -7.97
N ASP A 80 2.25 2.36 -8.62
CA ASP A 80 3.53 3.05 -8.45
C ASP A 80 3.77 3.44 -6.99
N TYR A 81 2.72 3.93 -6.30
CA TYR A 81 2.83 4.30 -4.89
C TYR A 81 2.99 3.10 -3.94
N LEU A 82 2.28 2.00 -4.21
CA LEU A 82 2.44 0.75 -3.45
C LEU A 82 3.85 0.17 -3.65
N GLU A 83 4.38 0.23 -4.87
CA GLU A 83 5.73 -0.21 -5.18
C GLU A 83 6.78 0.67 -4.51
N ASP A 84 6.63 1.99 -4.57
CA ASP A 84 7.48 2.96 -3.89
C ASP A 84 7.57 2.69 -2.38
N ILE A 85 6.43 2.49 -1.70
CA ILE A 85 6.42 2.13 -0.27
C ILE A 85 7.20 0.84 -0.03
N THR A 86 6.95 -0.21 -0.82
CA THR A 86 7.61 -1.51 -0.60
C THR A 86 9.11 -1.53 -0.96
N GLN A 87 9.61 -0.50 -1.66
CA GLN A 87 11.01 -0.36 -2.06
C GLN A 87 11.77 0.64 -1.17
N ASN A 88 11.12 1.73 -0.76
CA ASN A 88 11.75 2.89 -0.13
C ASN A 88 11.37 3.11 1.35
N ASP A 89 10.52 2.27 1.93
CA ASP A 89 10.19 2.41 3.37
C ASP A 89 11.45 2.25 4.22
N ALA A 90 11.83 3.34 4.91
CA ALA A 90 13.07 3.46 5.65
C ALA A 90 13.11 2.60 6.93
N GLU A 91 11.95 2.22 7.49
CA GLU A 91 11.88 1.23 8.58
C GLU A 91 12.02 -0.21 8.04
N LEU A 92 11.95 -0.38 6.72
CA LEU A 92 11.95 -1.64 5.99
C LEU A 92 13.21 -1.87 5.14
N THR A 93 13.94 -0.82 4.72
CA THR A 93 15.24 -0.92 4.03
C THR A 93 16.44 -0.84 4.97
N ARG A 94 16.30 -0.22 6.14
CA ARG A 94 17.34 -0.27 7.18
C ARG A 94 17.18 -1.54 8.00
N VAL A 95 17.66 -2.64 7.42
CA VAL A 95 18.22 -3.73 8.23
C VAL A 95 19.47 -3.15 8.88
N VAL A 96 19.34 -2.68 10.11
CA VAL A 96 20.47 -2.51 11.04
C VAL A 96 20.25 -3.49 12.18
#